data_AF-A0A258LBW7-F1
#
_entry.id   AF-A0A258LBW7-F1
#
_cell.length_a   1.000
_cell.length_b   1.000
_cell.length_c   1.000
_cell.angle_alpha   90.00
_cell.angle_beta   90.00
_cell.angle_gamma   90.00
#
_symmetry.space_group_name_H-M   'P 1'
#
loop_
_entity.id
_entity.type
_entity.pdbx_description
1 polymer ?
#
loop_
_entity_poly.entity_id
_entity_poly.type
_entity_poly.pdbx_seq_one_letter_code
_entity_poly.pdbx_strand_id
1 'polypeptide(L)' 'MDCRPHCAACCIAPSISSAIPGMPDGKKAGERCIQLSTDNQCKIFGKPERPTVCASLMPSQEMCGNDAS' A
#
# COMPACT_ATOMS: atom_id res chain seq x y z
N MET A 1 1.63 15.79 -2.46
CA MET A 1 2.99 15.26 -2.21
C MET A 1 3.28 14.20 -3.26
N ASP A 2 4.54 13.96 -3.57
CA ASP A 2 4.92 12.86 -4.47
C ASP A 2 4.94 11.51 -3.74
N CYS A 3 4.70 10.45 -4.51
CA CYS A 3 4.80 9.09 -4.00
C CYS A 3 6.26 8.77 -3.69
N ARG A 4 6.53 8.29 -2.48
CA ARG A 4 7.88 7.93 -2.05
C ARG A 4 8.08 6.42 -2.15
N PRO A 5 9.00 5.93 -3.00
CA PRO A 5 9.34 4.52 -3.00
C PRO A 5 9.93 4.13 -1.62
N HIS A 6 9.79 2.86 -1.22
CA HIS A 6 10.29 2.32 0.06
C HIS A 6 9.63 2.87 1.34
N CYS A 7 8.59 3.71 1.26
CA CYS A 7 7.93 4.24 2.47
C CYS A 7 6.90 3.29 3.11
N ALA A 8 6.51 2.21 2.43
CA ALA A 8 5.44 1.28 2.82
C ALA A 8 4.04 1.87 3.12
N ALA A 9 3.86 3.20 3.08
CA ALA A 9 2.66 3.88 3.55
C ALA A 9 1.36 3.33 2.95
N CYS A 10 1.27 3.24 1.61
CA CYS A 10 0.07 2.72 0.94
C CYS A 10 -0.19 1.22 1.19
N CYS A 11 0.82 0.47 1.64
CA CYS A 11 0.69 -0.95 1.96
C CYS A 11 0.37 -1.22 3.44
N ILE A 12 0.48 -0.21 4.32
CA ILE A 12 0.25 -0.34 5.76
C ILE A 12 -0.91 0.52 6.21
N ALA A 13 -0.90 1.82 5.92
CA ALA A 13 -1.84 2.79 6.49
C ALA A 13 -3.32 2.59 6.09
N PRO A 14 -3.70 2.44 4.80
CA PRO A 14 -5.13 2.43 4.43
C PRO A 14 -5.83 1.13 4.81
N SER A 15 -7.12 1.22 5.13
CA SER A 15 -8.02 0.07 5.13
C SER A 15 -8.45 -0.23 3.70
N ILE A 16 -8.38 -1.49 3.28
CA ILE A 16 -8.77 -1.94 1.94
C ILE A 16 -9.73 -3.10 2.10
N SER A 17 -10.98 -2.94 1.69
CA SER A 17 -11.99 -4.02 1.75
C SER A 17 -12.06 -4.87 0.48
N SER A 18 -11.35 -4.46 -0.57
CA SER A 18 -11.25 -5.23 -1.82
C SER A 18 -10.16 -6.29 -1.71
N ALA A 19 -10.35 -7.41 -2.42
CA ALA A 19 -9.39 -8.50 -2.45
C ALA A 19 -7.98 -8.04 -2.91
N ILE A 20 -6.97 -8.54 -2.21
CA ILE A 20 -5.56 -8.43 -2.57
C ILE A 20 -5.06 -9.86 -2.84
N PRO A 21 -4.17 -10.12 -3.80
CA PRO A 21 -3.59 -11.45 -3.98
C PRO A 21 -2.96 -11.97 -2.68
N GLY A 22 -3.53 -13.03 -2.11
CA GLY A 22 -3.16 -13.59 -0.80
C GLY A 22 -3.88 -13.01 0.42
N MET A 23 -4.78 -12.03 0.24
CA MET A 23 -5.68 -11.51 1.28
C MET A 23 -7.10 -11.29 0.67
N PRO A 24 -7.96 -12.31 0.63
CA PRO A 24 -9.25 -12.24 -0.07
C PRO A 24 -10.21 -11.21 0.54
N ASP A 25 -10.18 -11.02 1.85
CA ASP A 25 -10.98 -10.03 2.58
C ASP A 25 -10.35 -8.62 2.61
N GLY A 26 -9.26 -8.42 1.85
CA GLY A 26 -8.48 -7.20 1.88
C GLY A 26 -7.60 -7.10 3.14
N LYS A 27 -7.37 -5.89 3.63
CA LYS A 27 -6.53 -5.62 4.80
C LYS A 27 -7.09 -4.50 5.67
N LYS A 28 -6.79 -4.53 6.97
CA LYS A 28 -7.14 -3.43 7.89
C LYS A 28 -6.16 -2.26 7.78
N ALA A 29 -6.58 -1.09 8.27
CA ALA A 29 -5.67 0.04 8.47
C ALA A 29 -4.58 -0.33 9.50
N GLY A 30 -3.33 0.05 9.23
CA GLY A 30 -2.17 -0.33 10.04
C GLY A 30 -1.68 -1.77 9.84
N GLU A 31 -2.44 -2.62 9.14
CA GLU A 31 -2.05 -3.99 8.85
C GLU A 31 -1.08 -4.06 7.67
N ARG A 32 0.02 -4.81 7.84
CA ARG A 32 1.04 -5.02 6.82
C ARG A 32 0.49 -5.91 5.69
N CYS A 33 0.39 -5.35 4.49
CA CYS A 33 -0.01 -6.11 3.29
C CYS A 33 0.97 -7.26 2.98
N ILE A 34 0.46 -8.44 2.59
CA ILE A 34 1.26 -9.62 2.20
C ILE A 34 2.19 -9.36 1.00
N GLN A 35 1.81 -8.39 0.16
CA GLN A 35 2.58 -7.98 -1.01
C GLN A 35 3.68 -6.97 -0.70
N LEU A 36 3.86 -6.55 0.56
CA LEU A 36 4.96 -5.69 0.95
C LEU A 36 6.23 -6.53 1.17
N SER A 37 7.31 -6.21 0.46
CA SER A 37 8.62 -6.83 0.64
C SER A 37 9.27 -6.39 1.95
N THR A 38 10.38 -7.03 2.33
CA THR A 38 11.21 -6.61 3.47
C THR A 38 11.85 -5.23 3.25
N ASP A 39 12.02 -4.84 1.99
CA ASP A 39 12.57 -3.55 1.56
C ASP A 39 11.48 -2.46 1.45
N ASN A 40 10.29 -2.69 2.01
CA ASN A 40 9.17 -1.74 1.99
C ASN A 40 8.68 -1.34 0.58
N GLN A 41 8.85 -2.23 -0.40
CA GLN A 41 8.30 -2.09 -1.75
C GLN A 41 7.15 -3.06 -1.99
N CYS A 42 6.15 -2.65 -2.78
CA CYS A 42 5.08 -3.56 -3.18
C CYS A 42 5.56 -4.51 -4.29
N LYS A 43 5.54 -5.82 -4.04
CA LYS A 43 5.98 -6.90 -4.96
C LYS A 43 5.23 -6.94 -6.29
N ILE A 44 4.04 -6.35 -6.32
CA ILE A 44 3.16 -6.26 -7.49
C ILE A 44 2.95 -4.80 -7.94
N PHE A 45 3.82 -3.87 -7.55
CA PHE A 45 3.74 -2.50 -8.05
C PHE A 45 3.81 -2.46 -9.59
N GLY A 46 2.82 -1.85 -10.24
CA GLY A 46 2.74 -1.73 -11.69
C GLY A 46 2.33 -3.01 -12.43
N LYS A 47 2.04 -4.10 -11.71
CA LYS A 47 1.61 -5.37 -12.30
C LYS A 47 0.09 -5.47 -12.39
N PRO A 48 -0.47 -6.23 -13.34
CA PRO A 48 -1.92 -6.39 -13.52
C PRO A 48 -2.61 -7.03 -12.31
N GLU A 49 -1.89 -7.79 -11.48
CA GLU A 49 -2.44 -8.40 -10.26
C GLU A 49 -2.63 -7.38 -9.12
N ARG A 50 -2.11 -6.15 -9.26
CA ARG A 50 -2.30 -5.09 -8.27
C ARG A 50 -3.77 -4.65 -8.28
N PRO A 51 -4.47 -4.70 -7.14
CA PRO A 51 -5.85 -4.24 -7.06
C PRO A 51 -5.99 -2.79 -7.53
N THR A 52 -7.06 -2.48 -8.28
CA THR A 52 -7.31 -1.15 -8.82
C THR A 52 -7.32 -0.08 -7.73
N VAL A 53 -7.90 -0.38 -6.56
CA VAL A 53 -7.87 0.53 -5.41
C VAL A 53 -6.44 0.89 -4.99
N CYS A 54 -5.51 -0.07 -4.97
CA CYS A 54 -4.11 0.18 -4.65
C CYS A 54 -3.41 1.02 -5.72
N ALA A 55 -3.80 0.87 -7.00
CA ALA A 55 -3.22 1.63 -8.11
C ALA A 55 -3.75 3.08 -8.17
N SER A 56 -4.98 3.30 -7.72
CA SER A 56 -5.63 4.61 -7.66
C SER A 56 -5.32 5.41 -6.39
N LEU A 57 -4.60 4.83 -5.42
CA LEU A 57 -4.22 5.54 -4.19
C LEU A 57 -3.26 6.69 -4.51
N MET A 58 -3.70 7.90 -4.20
CA MET A 58 -2.87 9.11 -4.26
C MET A 58 -2.22 9.37 -2.89
N PRO A 59 -0.95 9.83 -2.86
CA PRO A 59 -0.29 10.23 -1.62
C PRO A 59 -1.08 11.32 -0.87
N SER A 60 -1.35 11.09 0.42
CA SER A 60 -2.03 12.03 1.31
C SER A 60 -1.26 12.15 2.63
N GLN A 61 -1.38 13.29 3.31
CA GLN A 61 -0.69 13.51 4.58
C GLN A 61 -1.13 12.50 5.66
N GLU A 62 -2.42 12.13 5.69
CA GLU A 62 -2.95 11.13 6.60
C GLU A 62 -2.31 9.74 6.40
N MET A 63 -2.08 9.34 5.14
CA MET A 63 -1.47 8.06 4.81
C MET A 63 0.05 8.06 4.95
N CYS A 64 0.70 9.14 4.51
CA CYS A 64 2.16 9.20 4.39
C CYS A 64 2.86 9.78 5.62
N GLY A 65 2.11 10.37 6.55
CA GLY A 65 2.66 11.02 7.74
C GLY A 65 3.50 12.25 7.42
N ASN A 66 4.16 12.78 8.45
CA ASN A 66 5.03 13.95 8.35
C ASN A 66 6.49 13.61 8.02
N ASP A 67 6.83 12.32 7.88
CA ASP A 67 8.23 11.90 7.87
C ASP A 67 8.93 12.19 6.54
N ALA A 68 9.87 13.14 6.57
CA ALA A 68 10.99 13.22 5.63
C ALA A 68 12.17 12.46 6.26
N SER A 69 12.31 11.17 5.95
CA SER A 69 13.46 10.36 6.36
C SER A 69 13.70 9.25 5.35
#